data_AF-A0AAE0JCP7-F1
#
_entry.id   AF-A0AAE0JCP7-F1
#
_cell.length_a   1.000
_cell.length_b   1.000
_cell.length_c   1.000
_cell.angle_alpha   90.00
_cell.angle_beta   90.00
_cell.angle_gamma   90.00
#
_symmetry.space_group_name_H-M   'P 1'
#
loop_
_entity.id
_entity.type
_entity.pdbx_description
1 polymer ?
#
loop_
_entity_poly.entity_id
_entity_poly.type
_entity_poly.pdbx_seq_one_letter_code
_entity_poly.pdbx_strand_id
1 'polypeptide(L)'
;MASNDKVPEQRPSASAAAAAASQQDDEPDEWDKRIFSTGCADENAKLTDCYYEKKDWRLCKNEMERFRQCWKLQGNDKRTDTKDA
;
A
#
# COMPACT_ATOMS: atom_id res chain seq x y z
N MET A 1 -29.72 -15.29 -48.59
CA MET A 1 -29.85 -14.54 -47.34
C MET A 1 -30.46 -15.48 -46.32
N ALA A 2 -29.62 -16.18 -45.54
CA ALA A 2 -30.08 -17.21 -44.62
C ALA A 2 -29.24 -17.19 -43.33
N SER A 3 -29.98 -17.11 -42.23
CA SER A 3 -29.69 -17.66 -40.90
C SER A 3 -28.53 -17.12 -40.08
N ASN A 4 -28.94 -16.43 -39.03
CA ASN A 4 -28.28 -16.20 -37.75
C ASN A 4 -27.88 -17.54 -37.06
N ASP A 5 -26.99 -17.42 -36.08
CA ASP A 5 -26.59 -18.40 -35.05
C ASP A 5 -25.45 -19.38 -35.34
N LYS A 6 -24.33 -19.15 -34.61
CA LYS A 6 -23.65 -20.09 -33.67
C LYS A 6 -22.12 -19.94 -33.70
N VAL A 7 -21.60 -18.91 -33.03
CA VAL A 7 -20.18 -18.88 -32.63
C VAL A 7 -20.02 -19.83 -31.43
N PRO A 8 -19.16 -20.85 -31.49
CA PRO A 8 -18.94 -21.74 -30.36
C PRO A 8 -18.10 -21.01 -29.30
N GLU A 9 -18.68 -20.93 -28.12
CA GLU A 9 -18.09 -20.47 -26.87
C GLU A 9 -16.81 -21.29 -26.55
N GLN A 10 -15.64 -20.69 -26.76
CA GLN A 10 -14.37 -21.18 -26.20
C GLN A 10 -13.88 -20.16 -25.17
N ARG A 11 -14.45 -20.23 -23.97
CA ARG A 11 -13.89 -19.63 -22.76
C ARG A 11 -12.63 -20.41 -22.40
N PRO A 12 -11.42 -19.82 -22.36
CA PRO A 12 -10.29 -20.50 -21.75
C PRO A 12 -10.63 -20.74 -20.27
N SER A 13 -10.54 -22.02 -19.88
CA SER A 13 -10.86 -22.52 -18.54
C SER A 13 -10.12 -21.74 -17.45
N ALA A 14 -10.87 -21.17 -16.51
CA ALA A 14 -10.45 -20.31 -15.42
C ALA A 14 -9.60 -21.00 -14.34
N SER A 15 -8.90 -22.09 -14.67
CA SER A 15 -8.13 -22.89 -13.70
C SER A 15 -6.62 -22.60 -13.71
N ALA A 16 -6.11 -21.86 -14.71
CA ALA A 16 -4.69 -21.50 -14.78
C ALA A 16 -4.37 -20.13 -14.17
N ALA A 17 -5.36 -19.24 -14.03
CA ALA A 17 -5.17 -17.91 -13.45
C ALA A 17 -5.15 -17.92 -11.90
N ALA A 18 -5.70 -18.95 -11.26
CA ALA A 18 -5.80 -19.01 -9.80
C ALA A 18 -4.45 -19.31 -9.10
N ALA A 19 -3.50 -19.95 -9.78
CA ALA A 19 -2.20 -20.31 -9.20
C ALA A 19 -1.17 -19.15 -9.21
N ALA A 20 -1.44 -18.08 -9.98
CA ALA A 20 -0.57 -16.90 -10.06
C ALA A 20 -0.98 -15.77 -9.09
N ALA A 21 -2.18 -15.84 -8.51
CA ALA A 21 -2.70 -14.80 -7.61
C ALA A 21 -2.27 -14.98 -6.14
N SER A 22 -1.80 -16.17 -5.76
CA SER A 22 -1.42 -16.51 -4.38
C SER A 22 0.06 -16.27 -4.04
N GLN A 23 0.81 -15.57 -4.90
CA GLN A 23 2.23 -15.25 -4.70
C GLN A 23 2.50 -13.74 -4.58
N GLN A 24 1.46 -12.89 -4.53
CA GLN A 24 1.59 -11.43 -4.37
C GLN A 24 1.24 -10.94 -2.95
N ASP A 25 0.93 -11.84 -2.02
CA ASP A 25 0.44 -11.50 -0.67
C ASP A 25 1.56 -11.48 0.40
N ASP A 26 2.75 -11.99 0.08
CA ASP A 26 3.88 -12.13 1.01
C ASP A 26 5.00 -11.08 0.80
N GLU A 27 4.80 -10.12 -0.11
CA GLU A 27 5.77 -9.04 -0.34
C GLU A 27 5.25 -7.75 0.29
N PRO A 28 6.01 -7.08 1.19
CA PRO A 28 5.64 -5.75 1.68
C PRO A 28 5.43 -4.83 0.48
N ASP A 29 4.37 -4.03 0.48
CA ASP A 29 4.11 -3.16 -0.66
C ASP A 29 5.25 -2.12 -0.82
N GLU A 30 5.34 -1.49 -1.99
CA GLU A 30 6.40 -0.51 -2.25
C GLU A 30 6.39 0.66 -1.25
N TRP A 31 5.24 0.97 -0.64
CA TRP A 31 5.14 1.96 0.41
C TRP A 31 5.69 1.43 1.75
N ASP A 32 5.28 0.24 2.18
CA ASP A 32 5.78 -0.39 3.40
C ASP A 32 7.30 -0.58 3.35
N LYS A 33 7.85 -1.05 2.22
CA LYS A 33 9.31 -1.15 2.02
C LYS A 33 10.01 0.18 2.27
N ARG A 34 9.43 1.29 1.77
CA ARG A 34 9.99 2.63 1.97
C ARG A 34 9.91 3.05 3.44
N ILE A 35 8.80 2.78 4.12
CA ILE A 35 8.66 3.09 5.54
C ILE A 35 9.62 2.24 6.39
N PHE A 36 9.74 0.93 6.15
CA PHE A 36 10.72 0.09 6.84
C PHE A 36 12.16 0.57 6.64
N SER A 37 12.50 1.05 5.43
CA SER A 37 13.82 1.62 5.16
C SER A 37 14.13 2.93 5.90
N THR A 38 13.12 3.61 6.47
CA THR A 38 13.30 4.89 7.17
C THR A 38 13.71 4.73 8.63
N GLY A 39 13.58 3.52 9.20
CA GLY A 39 13.80 3.27 10.63
C GLY A 39 12.68 3.78 11.56
N CYS A 40 11.55 4.26 11.00
CA CYS A 40 10.42 4.82 11.75
C CYS A 40 9.11 4.03 11.53
N ALA A 41 9.23 2.73 11.27
CA ALA A 41 8.08 1.88 10.96
C ALA A 41 7.13 1.72 12.14
N ASP A 42 7.65 1.62 13.36
CA ASP A 42 6.83 1.46 14.57
C ASP A 42 5.95 2.69 14.85
N GLU A 43 6.50 3.88 14.66
CA GLU A 43 5.76 5.14 14.79
C GLU A 43 4.73 5.30 13.67
N ASN A 44 5.06 4.87 12.45
CA ASN A 44 4.11 4.84 11.34
C ASN A 44 2.95 3.86 11.57
N ALA A 45 3.25 2.68 12.12
CA ALA A 45 2.25 1.68 12.48
C ALA A 45 1.28 2.26 13.52
N LYS A 46 1.79 2.85 14.60
CA LYS A 46 0.96 3.50 15.62
C LYS A 46 0.09 4.64 15.08
N LEU A 47 0.61 5.43 14.14
CA LEU A 47 -0.16 6.48 13.47
C LEU A 47 -1.28 5.89 12.60
N THR A 48 -0.96 4.84 11.85
CA THR A 48 -1.92 4.10 11.00
C THR A 48 -3.00 3.44 11.85
N ASP A 49 -2.63 2.83 12.97
CA ASP A 49 -3.55 2.20 13.93
C ASP A 49 -4.50 3.24 14.52
N CYS A 50 -3.98 4.38 14.99
CA CYS A 50 -4.82 5.46 15.51
C CYS A 50 -5.83 5.97 14.46
N TYR A 51 -5.39 6.13 13.20
CA TYR A 51 -6.30 6.48 12.12
C TYR A 51 -7.30 5.35 11.87
N TYR A 52 -6.89 4.10 11.91
CA TYR A 52 -7.80 2.99 11.67
C TYR A 52 -8.90 2.91 12.74
N GLU A 53 -8.57 3.16 14.00
CA GLU A 53 -9.52 3.19 15.11
C GLU A 53 -10.45 4.41 15.05
N LYS A 54 -9.90 5.60 14.84
CA LYS A 54 -10.66 6.86 14.96
C LYS A 54 -11.25 7.35 13.64
N LYS A 55 -10.70 6.89 12.52
CA LYS A 55 -10.95 7.37 11.14
C LYS A 55 -10.75 8.89 10.97
N ASP A 56 -9.99 9.52 11.86
CA ASP A 56 -9.70 10.96 11.83
C ASP A 56 -8.26 11.23 12.27
N TRP A 57 -7.42 11.62 11.32
CA TRP A 57 -6.00 11.91 11.55
C TRP A 57 -5.80 13.10 12.51
N ARG A 58 -6.78 14.02 12.62
CA ARG A 58 -6.68 15.19 13.52
C ARG A 58 -6.72 14.81 14.99
N LEU A 59 -7.22 13.61 15.31
CA LEU A 59 -7.23 13.06 16.66
C LEU A 59 -5.94 12.28 16.99
N CYS A 60 -5.07 12.04 16.01
CA CYS A 60 -3.82 11.29 16.13
C CYS A 60 -2.59 12.20 16.17
N LYS A 61 -2.73 13.39 16.79
CA LYS A 61 -1.65 14.39 16.83
C LYS A 61 -0.41 13.87 17.54
N ASN A 62 -0.59 13.09 18.61
CA ASN A 62 0.54 12.57 19.38
C ASN A 62 1.37 11.59 18.55
N GLU A 63 0.70 10.68 17.85
CA GLU A 63 1.31 9.69 16.97
C GLU A 63 2.03 10.39 15.80
N MET A 64 1.42 11.44 15.24
CA MET A 64 2.06 12.27 14.22
C MET A 64 3.32 12.96 14.72
N GLU A 65 3.30 13.52 15.93
CA GLU A 65 4.47 14.16 16.53
C GLU A 65 5.60 13.16 16.77
N ARG A 66 5.29 11.96 17.27
CA ARG A 66 6.26 10.87 17.44
C ARG A 66 6.88 10.46 16.11
N PHE A 67 6.06 10.28 15.08
CA PHE A 67 6.55 9.95 13.74
C PHE A 67 7.48 11.04 13.19
N ARG A 68 7.10 12.32 13.31
CA ARG A 68 7.96 13.46 12.91
C ARG A 68 9.27 13.53 13.69
N GLN A 69 9.25 13.23 14.98
CA GLN A 69 10.46 13.19 15.80
C GLN A 69 11.39 12.07 15.34
N CYS A 70 10.87 10.86 15.15
CA CYS A 70 11.66 9.76 14.59
C CYS A 70 12.23 10.14 13.21
N TRP A 71 11.40 10.71 12.35
CA TRP A 71 11.78 11.12 10.99
C TRP A 71 12.99 12.05 10.99
N LYS A 72 12.96 13.07 11.86
CA LYS A 72 14.07 14.02 12.03
C LYS A 72 15.32 13.35 12.61
N LEU A 73 15.17 12.46 13.59
CA LEU A 73 16.29 11.74 14.21
C LEU A 73 17.01 10.82 13.22
N GLN A 74 16.25 10.16 12.33
CA GLN A 74 16.79 9.30 11.28
C GLN A 74 17.32 10.10 10.06
N GLY A 75 17.18 11.43 10.06
CA GLY A 75 17.70 12.29 8.99
C GLY A 75 16.93 12.15 7.67
N ASN A 76 15.65 11.81 7.75
CA ASN A 76 14.83 11.49 6.58
C ASN A 76 14.32 12.72 5.82
N ASP A 77 14.70 13.93 6.23
CA ASP A 77 14.22 15.21 5.66
C ASP A 77 14.41 15.29 4.14
N LYS A 78 15.53 14.75 3.63
CA LYS A 78 15.83 14.72 2.17
C LYS A 78 14.89 13.83 1.37
N ARG A 79 14.16 12.91 2.01
CA ARG A 79 13.19 12.01 1.36
C ARG A 79 11.86 12.71 1.09
N THR A 80 11.61 13.83 1.76
CA THR A 80 10.41 14.66 1.63
C THR A 80 10.63 15.95 0.85
N ASP A 81 11.86 16.22 0.40
CA ASP A 81 12.13 17.30 -0.55
C ASP A 81 11.41 16.99 -1.86
N THR A 82 10.24 17.58 -2.07
CA THR A 82 9.61 17.61 -3.38
C THR A 82 10.48 18.47 -4.28
N LYS A 83 11.14 17.81 -5.25
CA LYS A 83 11.78 18.51 -6.36
C LYS A 83 10.65 19.15 -7.17
N ASP A 84 10.60 20.49 -7.20
CA ASP A 84 9.63 21.23 -7.99
C ASP A 84 9.57 20.64 -9.41
N ALA A 85 8.39 20.15 -9.80
CA ALA A 85 8.11 19.58 -11.11
C ALA A 85 7.68 20.66 -12.09
#